data_AF-A0A2S8GKH5-F1
#
_entry.id   AF-A0A2S8GKH5-F1
#
_cell.length_a   1.000
_cell.length_b   1.000
_cell.length_c   1.000
_cell.angle_alpha   90.00
_cell.angle_beta   90.00
_cell.angle_gamma   90.00
#
_symmetry.space_group_name_H-M   'P 1'
#
loop_
_entity.id
_entity.type
_entity.pdbx_description
1 polymer ?
#
loop_
_entity_poly.entity_id
_entity_poly.type
_entity_poly.pdbx_seq_one_letter_code
_entity_poly.pdbx_strand_id
1 'polypeptide(L)'
;MTTDTELRKDLQFLSSQKSWVYQEIAGQDKANVLKLSVIAKDSGVYWVAGETALHGGRKLESVFRVDTDAGGSLVSVFWKIADRWYQHDDPDAWENLELPKHEVFPFDWSLAVPLEEDIFHS
;
A
#
# COMPACT_ATOMS: atom_id res chain seq x y z
N MET A 1 16.19 11.08 2.13
CA MET A 1 16.25 9.64 1.88
C MET A 1 15.84 8.96 3.17
N THR A 2 14.58 8.54 3.26
CA THR A 2 14.11 7.63 4.31
C THR A 2 14.99 6.38 4.32
N THR A 3 15.55 6.05 5.48
CA THR A 3 16.33 4.82 5.62
C THR A 3 15.40 3.60 5.54
N ASP A 4 15.91 2.44 5.12
CA ASP A 4 15.15 1.17 5.13
C ASP A 4 14.54 0.87 6.51
N THR A 5 15.20 1.28 7.59
CA THR A 5 14.67 1.12 8.96
C THR A 5 13.48 2.03 9.25
N GLU A 6 13.49 3.27 8.78
CA GLU A 6 12.38 4.21 8.95
C GLU A 6 11.17 3.77 8.12
N LEU A 7 11.39 3.37 6.86
CA LEU A 7 10.33 2.85 6.01
C LEU A 7 9.63 1.65 6.66
N ARG A 8 10.38 0.68 7.20
CA ARG A 8 9.78 -0.47 7.89
C ARG A 8 8.94 -0.08 9.11
N LYS A 9 9.37 0.94 9.87
CA LYS A 9 8.59 1.45 11.01
C LYS A 9 7.29 2.09 10.56
N ASP A 10 7.34 2.86 9.47
CA ASP A 10 6.17 3.51 8.89
C ASP A 10 5.16 2.51 8.35
N LEU A 11 5.64 1.51 7.60
CA LEU A 11 4.81 0.40 7.11
C LEU A 11 4.16 -0.34 8.28
N GLN A 12 4.93 -0.65 9.33
CA GLN A 12 4.42 -1.32 10.52
C GLN A 12 3.38 -0.47 11.27
N PHE A 13 3.60 0.85 11.37
CA PHE A 13 2.64 1.76 11.99
C PHE A 13 1.32 1.77 11.24
N LEU A 14 1.36 2.02 9.92
CA LEU A 14 0.17 2.08 9.07
C LEU A 14 -0.62 0.77 9.12
N SER A 15 0.08 -0.37 8.98
CA SER A 15 -0.57 -1.69 8.98
C SER A 15 -1.26 -2.00 10.32
N SER A 16 -0.68 -1.56 11.43
CA SER A 16 -1.23 -1.73 12.78
C SER A 16 -2.35 -0.73 13.11
N GLN A 17 -2.42 0.39 12.39
CA GLN A 17 -3.30 1.52 12.65
C GLN A 17 -4.14 1.86 11.41
N LYS A 18 -4.95 0.91 10.94
CA LYS A 18 -5.71 0.90 9.67
C LYS A 18 -6.59 2.13 9.34
N SER A 19 -6.85 3.04 10.29
CA SER A 19 -7.59 4.30 10.03
C SER A 19 -6.69 5.52 9.84
N TRP A 20 -5.38 5.33 9.98
CA TRP A 20 -4.36 6.34 9.77
C TRP A 20 -3.74 6.20 8.39
N VAL A 21 -3.43 7.33 7.78
CA VAL A 21 -2.82 7.42 6.46
C VAL A 21 -1.72 8.47 6.50
N TYR A 22 -0.73 8.32 5.62
CA TYR A 22 0.28 9.36 5.41
C TYR A 22 0.02 10.06 4.10
N GLN A 23 -0.15 11.38 4.12
CA GLN A 23 -0.24 12.20 2.91
C GLN A 23 1.13 12.80 2.62
N GLU A 24 1.69 12.54 1.44
CA GLU A 24 2.97 13.13 1.05
C GLU A 24 2.88 14.65 0.88
N ILE A 25 3.92 15.36 1.31
CA ILE A 25 4.03 16.80 1.10
C ILE A 25 4.87 17.02 -0.17
N ALA A 26 4.23 17.55 -1.21
CA ALA A 26 4.87 17.77 -2.51
C ALA A 26 6.21 18.54 -2.37
N GLY A 27 7.25 18.00 -3.00
CA GLY A 27 8.60 18.59 -2.97
C GLY A 27 9.34 18.43 -1.64
N GLN A 28 8.84 17.62 -0.71
CA GLN A 28 9.48 17.36 0.58
C GLN A 28 9.56 15.85 0.84
N ASP A 29 10.61 15.43 1.54
CA ASP A 29 10.74 14.08 2.09
C ASP A 29 10.00 14.00 3.44
N LYS A 30 8.71 14.35 3.43
CA LYS A 30 7.85 14.46 4.62
C LYS A 30 6.41 14.07 4.26
N ALA A 31 5.68 13.62 5.28
CA ALA A 31 4.26 13.34 5.16
C ALA A 31 3.46 13.91 6.34
N ASN A 32 2.21 14.27 6.10
CA ASN A 32 1.22 14.51 7.14
C ASN A 32 0.65 13.18 7.61
N VAL A 33 0.61 12.96 8.92
CA VAL A 33 -0.04 11.79 9.52
C VAL A 33 -1.49 12.15 9.83
N LEU A 34 -2.43 11.57 9.09
CA LEU A 34 -3.84 11.92 9.14
C LEU A 34 -4.69 10.73 9.57
N LYS A 35 -5.82 11.00 10.20
CA LYS A 35 -6.86 10.01 10.49
C LYS A 35 -8.10 10.37 9.69
N LEU A 36 -8.43 9.57 8.69
CA LEU A 36 -9.49 9.85 7.72
C LEU A 36 -10.48 8.69 7.65
N SER A 37 -11.74 8.98 7.38
CA SER A 37 -12.76 7.97 7.04
C SER A 37 -12.85 7.71 5.54
N VAL A 38 -12.41 8.66 4.72
CA VAL A 38 -12.34 8.59 3.26
C VAL A 38 -11.22 9.53 2.80
N ILE A 39 -10.47 9.15 1.76
CA ILE A 39 -9.47 10.01 1.12
C ILE A 39 -10.13 10.73 -0.04
N ALA A 40 -10.11 12.06 -0.02
CA ALA A 40 -10.70 12.86 -1.08
C ALA A 40 -9.97 12.65 -2.41
N LYS A 41 -10.69 12.76 -3.53
CA LYS A 41 -10.04 12.78 -4.85
C LYS A 41 -9.20 14.06 -5.04
N ASP A 42 -8.26 14.03 -5.98
CA ASP A 42 -7.42 15.19 -6.33
C ASP A 42 -6.72 15.84 -5.11
N SER A 43 -6.30 15.03 -4.15
CA SER A 43 -5.72 15.49 -2.88
C SER A 43 -4.26 15.06 -2.69
N GLY A 44 -3.61 14.57 -3.76
CA GLY A 44 -2.22 14.14 -3.80
C GLY A 44 -2.00 12.65 -3.53
N VAL A 45 -0.82 12.34 -3.00
CA VAL A 45 -0.35 10.95 -2.81
C VAL A 45 -0.48 10.52 -1.35
N TYR A 46 -1.04 9.33 -1.15
CA TYR A 46 -1.29 8.76 0.17
C TYR A 46 -0.66 7.38 0.34
N TRP A 47 -0.23 7.09 1.57
CA TRP A 47 0.12 5.75 2.02
C TRP A 47 -1.00 5.22 2.90
N VAL A 48 -1.55 4.07 2.50
CA VAL A 48 -2.79 3.53 3.06
C VAL A 48 -2.59 2.04 3.33
N ALA A 49 -2.88 1.60 4.55
CA ALA A 49 -2.91 0.18 4.86
C ALA A 49 -4.06 -0.52 4.13
N GLY A 50 -3.94 -1.82 3.90
CA GLY A 50 -4.98 -2.60 3.27
C GLY A 50 -4.59 -4.07 3.11
N GLU A 51 -5.21 -4.74 2.14
CA GLU A 51 -4.95 -6.14 1.83
C GLU A 51 -4.77 -6.32 0.32
N THR A 52 -3.77 -7.10 -0.06
CA THR A 52 -3.65 -7.65 -1.41
C THR A 52 -4.27 -9.05 -1.43
N ALA A 53 -5.17 -9.33 -2.36
CA ALA A 53 -5.74 -10.64 -2.61
C ALA A 53 -5.08 -11.25 -3.85
N LEU A 54 -4.31 -12.32 -3.67
CA LEU A 54 -3.63 -13.02 -4.75
C LEU A 54 -4.60 -13.93 -5.52
N HIS A 55 -4.29 -14.24 -6.78
CA HIS A 55 -5.12 -15.11 -7.62
C HIS A 55 -5.40 -16.48 -7.01
N GLY A 56 -4.42 -17.06 -6.31
CA GLY A 56 -4.53 -18.34 -5.58
C GLY A 56 -5.34 -18.27 -4.28
N GLY A 57 -5.95 -17.12 -3.97
CA GLY A 57 -6.81 -16.93 -2.79
C GLY A 57 -6.08 -16.53 -1.51
N ARG A 58 -4.75 -16.52 -1.49
CA ARG A 58 -3.95 -16.00 -0.37
C ARG A 58 -4.13 -14.49 -0.25
N LYS A 59 -4.32 -14.00 0.98
CA LYS A 59 -4.35 -12.56 1.29
C LYS A 59 -3.07 -12.15 2.00
N LEU A 60 -2.57 -10.97 1.67
CA LEU A 60 -1.38 -10.37 2.28
C LEU A 60 -1.75 -9.03 2.93
N GLU A 61 -1.33 -8.83 4.17
CA GLU A 61 -1.30 -7.50 4.78
C GLU A 61 -0.40 -6.61 3.93
N SER A 62 -0.91 -5.44 3.53
CA SER A 62 -0.25 -4.58 2.55
C SER A 62 -0.34 -3.11 2.93
N VAL A 63 0.60 -2.32 2.42
CA VAL A 63 0.50 -0.86 2.40
C VAL A 63 0.64 -0.40 0.96
N PHE A 64 -0.27 0.47 0.56
CA PHE A 64 -0.38 0.98 -0.80
C PHE A 64 -0.01 2.45 -0.81
N ARG A 65 0.84 2.83 -1.76
CA ARG A 65 1.04 4.23 -2.12
C ARG A 65 0.13 4.53 -3.31
N VAL A 66 -0.86 5.38 -3.10
CA VAL A 66 -1.91 5.71 -4.08
C VAL A 66 -1.84 7.17 -4.49
N ASP A 67 -2.01 7.44 -5.78
CA ASP A 67 -2.11 8.79 -6.33
C ASP A 67 -3.57 9.13 -6.61
N THR A 68 -4.13 10.04 -5.82
CA THR A 68 -5.53 10.46 -5.93
C THR A 68 -5.75 11.49 -7.03
N ASP A 69 -4.70 12.16 -7.52
CA ASP A 69 -4.77 13.06 -8.68
C ASP A 69 -4.87 12.26 -10.00
N ALA A 70 -4.59 10.96 -9.93
CA ALA A 70 -4.71 9.99 -11.01
C ALA A 70 -5.81 8.93 -10.72
N GLY A 71 -6.90 9.34 -10.06
CA GLY A 71 -8.08 8.49 -9.81
C GLY A 71 -7.83 7.32 -8.85
N GLY A 72 -6.86 7.45 -7.95
CA GLY A 72 -6.51 6.38 -7.00
C GLY A 72 -5.51 5.35 -7.53
N SER A 73 -4.76 5.70 -8.58
CA SER A 73 -3.76 4.82 -9.19
C SER A 73 -2.72 4.33 -8.18
N LEU A 74 -2.41 3.03 -8.23
CA LEU A 74 -1.33 2.44 -7.45
C LEU A 74 0.02 2.92 -7.95
N VAL A 75 0.75 3.62 -7.09
CA VAL A 75 2.14 4.05 -7.34
C VAL A 75 3.11 2.98 -6.91
N SER A 76 2.89 2.38 -5.74
CA SER A 76 3.64 1.22 -5.25
C SER A 76 2.84 0.41 -4.24
N VAL A 77 3.21 -0.86 -4.09
CA VAL A 77 2.61 -1.78 -3.13
C VAL A 77 3.70 -2.45 -2.32
N PHE A 78 3.52 -2.45 -1.00
CA PHE A 78 4.38 -3.14 -0.06
C PHE A 78 3.61 -4.32 0.53
N TRP A 79 4.16 -5.53 0.37
CA TRP A 79 3.60 -6.75 0.93
C TRP A 79 4.30 -7.11 2.22
N LYS A 80 3.53 -7.56 3.20
CA LYS A 80 4.06 -8.22 4.38
C LYS A 80 4.07 -9.73 4.15
N ILE A 81 5.26 -10.32 4.12
CA ILE A 81 5.50 -11.74 3.92
C ILE A 81 6.36 -12.23 5.08
N ALA A 82 5.88 -13.23 5.84
CA ALA A 82 6.58 -13.78 7.01
C ALA A 82 7.11 -12.70 7.98
N ASP A 83 6.26 -11.74 8.33
CA ASP A 83 6.56 -10.58 9.20
C ASP A 83 7.65 -9.61 8.70
N ARG A 84 7.98 -9.67 7.41
CA ARG A 84 8.89 -8.74 6.75
C ARG A 84 8.18 -7.99 5.64
N TRP A 85 8.59 -6.75 5.43
CA TRP A 85 8.06 -5.89 4.39
C TRP A 85 8.93 -5.95 3.14
N TYR A 86 8.28 -6.10 2.00
CA TYR A 86 8.91 -6.11 0.69
C TYR A 86 8.11 -5.23 -0.27
N GLN A 87 8.78 -4.58 -1.22
CA GLN A 87 8.08 -4.02 -2.37
C GLN A 87 7.62 -5.17 -3.29
N HIS A 88 6.43 -5.08 -3.87
CA HIS A 88 5.82 -6.21 -4.59
C HIS A 88 6.61 -6.69 -5.83
N ASP A 89 7.46 -5.83 -6.38
CA ASP A 89 8.29 -6.07 -7.55
C ASP A 89 9.76 -6.40 -7.21
N ASP A 90 10.10 -6.44 -5.91
CA ASP A 90 11.41 -6.84 -5.42
C ASP A 90 11.62 -8.36 -5.62
N PRO A 91 12.73 -8.81 -6.25
CA PRO A 91 13.08 -10.23 -6.33
C PRO A 91 13.00 -10.98 -4.99
N ASP A 92 13.40 -10.33 -3.89
CA ASP A 92 13.36 -10.95 -2.56
C ASP A 92 11.92 -11.25 -2.11
N ALA A 93 10.95 -10.44 -2.54
CA ALA A 93 9.53 -10.69 -2.27
C ALA A 93 9.08 -12.01 -2.90
N TRP A 94 9.52 -12.28 -4.14
CA TRP A 94 9.16 -13.48 -4.89
C TRP A 94 9.77 -14.74 -4.27
N GLU A 95 11.03 -14.66 -3.85
CA GLU A 95 11.70 -15.76 -3.16
C GLU A 95 10.99 -16.12 -1.85
N ASN A 96 10.57 -15.11 -1.07
CA ASN A 96 9.89 -15.34 0.21
C ASN A 96 8.39 -15.65 0.08
N LEU A 97 7.75 -15.29 -1.04
CA LEU A 97 6.34 -15.59 -1.27
C LEU A 97 6.12 -17.08 -1.53
N GLU A 98 7.12 -17.75 -2.12
CA GLU A 98 7.14 -19.18 -2.45
C GLU A 98 5.95 -19.64 -3.31
N LEU A 99 5.40 -18.73 -4.14
CA LEU A 99 4.27 -19.01 -5.03
C LEU A 99 4.68 -18.85 -6.50
N PRO A 100 4.13 -19.69 -7.40
CA PRO A 100 4.32 -19.50 -8.82
C PRO A 100 3.57 -18.25 -9.30
N LYS A 101 4.12 -17.56 -10.30
CA LYS A 101 3.59 -16.27 -10.81
C LYS A 101 2.09 -16.29 -11.14
N HIS A 102 1.55 -17.40 -11.64
CA HIS A 102 0.14 -17.54 -12.01
C HIS A 102 -0.80 -17.64 -10.81
N GLU A 103 -0.31 -17.98 -9.62
CA GLU A 103 -1.08 -17.92 -8.37
C GLU A 103 -1.03 -16.53 -7.73
N VAL A 104 -0.15 -15.66 -8.20
CA VAL A 104 -0.02 -14.29 -7.71
C VAL A 104 -0.82 -13.34 -8.59
N PHE A 105 -0.71 -13.44 -9.91
CA PHE A 105 -1.34 -12.53 -10.85
C PHE A 105 -2.54 -13.12 -11.62
N PRO A 106 -3.55 -12.29 -11.96
CA PRO A 106 -3.73 -10.93 -11.46
C PRO A 106 -4.03 -10.95 -9.96
N PHE A 107 -3.48 -9.99 -9.22
CA PHE A 107 -3.89 -9.76 -7.84
C PHE A 107 -4.90 -8.62 -7.81
N ASP A 108 -5.72 -8.63 -6.77
CA ASP A 108 -6.70 -7.62 -6.43
C ASP A 108 -6.30 -6.93 -5.12
N TRP A 109 -6.86 -5.78 -4.77
CA TRP A 109 -6.54 -5.08 -3.53
C TRP A 109 -7.71 -4.35 -2.90
N SER A 110 -7.58 -4.07 -1.61
CA SER A 110 -8.54 -3.25 -0.88
C SER A 110 -7.82 -2.35 0.10
N LEU A 111 -8.29 -1.10 0.22
CA LEU A 111 -7.74 -0.11 1.14
C LEU A 111 -8.54 -0.10 2.44
N ALA A 112 -7.85 0.04 3.56
CA ALA A 112 -8.49 0.16 4.88
C ALA A 112 -9.19 1.52 5.07
N VAL A 113 -8.69 2.57 4.40
CA VAL A 113 -9.40 3.84 4.23
C VAL A 113 -9.77 3.95 2.75
N PRO A 114 -11.07 3.99 2.42
CA PRO A 114 -11.51 4.05 1.03
C PRO A 114 -11.15 5.38 0.37
N LEU A 115 -11.04 5.37 -0.95
CA LEU A 115 -10.95 6.57 -1.77
C LEU A 115 -12.36 7.08 -2.09
N GLU A 116 -12.51 8.39 -2.22
CA GLU A 116 -13.73 9.00 -2.76
C GLU A 116 -13.94 8.60 -4.22
N GLU A 117 -12.86 8.44 -4.97
CA GLU A 117 -12.84 7.93 -6.34
C GLU A 117 -11.81 6.80 -6.46
N ASP A 118 -12.29 5.59 -6.73
CA ASP A 118 -11.48 4.41 -7.03
C ASP A 118 -11.87 3.90 -8.43
N ILE A 119 -11.05 4.22 -9.42
CA ILE A 119 -11.33 3.84 -10.82
C ILE A 119 -11.11 2.34 -11.10
N PHE A 120 -10.55 1.59 -10.14
CA PHE A 120 -10.24 0.17 -10.28
C PHE A 120 -11.32 -0.72 -9.66
N HIS A 121 -11.97 -0.25 -8.60
CA HIS A 121 -13.06 -0.97 -7.92
C HIS A 121 -14.34 -0.13 -7.95
N SER A 122 -15.16 -0.35 -8.97
CA SER A 122 -16.46 0.30 -9.19
C SER A 122 -17.63 -0.54 -8.71
#